data_AF-A0AAE3YPX4-F1
#
_entry.id   AF-A0AAE3YPX4-F1
#
_cell.length_a   1.000
_cell.length_b   1.000
_cell.length_c   1.000
_cell.angle_alpha   90.00
_cell.angle_beta   90.00
_cell.angle_gamma   90.00
#
_symmetry.space_group_name_H-M   'P 1'
#
loop_
_entity.id
_entity.type
_entity.pdbx_description
1 polymer ?
#
loop_
_entity_poly.entity_id
_entity_poly.type
_entity_poly.pdbx_seq_one_letter_code
_entity_poly.pdbx_strand_id
1 'polypeptide(L)'
;MRTSRATVVVTTVVAAALVAAVLVMLSRAPGPGRDPRAYPADRGTVTLAAALGRAHLSIPDCLAAGLRYAVPGPSHDLYLMLTGSGPCLERFVDLNALTDEGTASELPGWATDGRADGLGWRLDVDRGFTLYTGRPAPDHEVQALVRALSDGSAHQAYVRAT
;
A
#
# COMPACT_ATOMS: atom_id res chain seq x y z
N MET A 1 -3.43 -49.85 35.87
CA MET A 1 -3.72 -48.44 35.47
C MET A 1 -2.41 -47.63 35.41
N ARG A 2 -1.63 -47.73 34.33
CA ARG A 2 -0.39 -46.91 34.14
C ARG A 2 -0.32 -46.22 32.77
N THR A 3 -1.15 -46.65 31.83
CA THR A 3 -1.21 -46.17 30.44
C THR A 3 -1.81 -44.76 30.33
N SER A 4 -2.74 -44.38 31.21
CA SER A 4 -3.49 -43.11 31.09
C SER A 4 -2.64 -41.84 31.31
N ARG A 5 -1.64 -41.86 32.20
CA ARG A 5 -0.80 -40.68 32.46
C ARG A 5 0.19 -40.40 31.34
N ALA A 6 0.74 -41.44 30.71
CA ALA A 6 1.65 -41.29 29.59
C ALA A 6 0.94 -40.72 28.36
N THR A 7 -0.28 -41.17 28.08
CA THR A 7 -1.08 -40.66 26.94
C THR A 7 -1.42 -39.18 27.10
N VAL A 8 -1.78 -38.74 28.31
CA VAL A 8 -2.12 -37.34 28.61
C VAL A 8 -0.90 -36.43 28.42
N VAL A 9 0.27 -36.81 28.93
CA VAL A 9 1.51 -36.01 28.79
C VAL A 9 1.91 -35.89 27.32
N VAL A 10 1.84 -36.98 26.55
CA VAL A 10 2.16 -36.95 25.11
C VAL A 10 1.19 -36.03 24.35
N THR A 11 -0.11 -36.09 24.65
CA THR A 11 -1.08 -35.18 24.00
C THR A 11 -0.85 -33.71 24.38
N THR A 12 -0.47 -33.42 25.63
CA THR A 12 -0.20 -32.02 26.04
C THR A 12 1.04 -31.46 25.36
N VAL A 13 2.11 -32.26 25.26
CA VAL A 13 3.35 -31.85 24.60
C VAL A 13 3.13 -31.63 23.10
N VAL A 14 2.39 -32.52 22.43
CA VAL A 14 2.06 -32.38 21.00
C VAL A 14 1.17 -31.16 20.75
N ALA A 15 0.16 -30.91 21.59
CA ALA A 15 -0.68 -29.73 21.48
C ALA A 15 0.12 -28.44 21.69
N ALA A 16 1.00 -28.39 22.70
CA ALA A 16 1.86 -27.23 22.94
C ALA A 16 2.84 -26.99 21.78
N ALA A 17 3.42 -28.05 21.22
CA ALA A 17 4.31 -27.95 20.06
C ALA A 17 3.57 -27.45 18.80
N LEU A 18 2.34 -27.92 18.57
CA LEU A 18 1.50 -27.42 17.47
C LEU A 18 1.13 -25.95 17.65
N VAL A 19 0.72 -25.56 18.86
CA VAL A 19 0.41 -24.15 19.16
C VAL A 19 1.65 -23.28 18.97
N ALA A 20 2.82 -23.71 19.48
CA ALA A 20 4.07 -23.00 19.28
C ALA A 20 4.46 -22.91 17.79
N ALA A 21 4.29 -23.99 17.02
CA ALA A 21 4.56 -23.99 15.59
C ALA A 21 3.62 -23.04 14.82
N VAL A 22 2.33 -23.01 15.17
CA VAL A 22 1.35 -22.07 14.62
C VAL A 22 1.70 -20.64 14.99
N LEU A 23 2.06 -20.36 16.25
CA LEU A 23 2.51 -19.04 16.68
C LEU A 23 3.80 -18.60 15.97
N VAL A 24 4.75 -19.50 15.78
CA VAL A 24 5.98 -19.24 15.01
C VAL A 24 5.64 -18.97 13.54
N MET A 25 4.74 -19.74 12.92
CA MET A 25 4.31 -19.48 11.55
C MET A 25 3.55 -18.14 11.42
N LEU A 26 2.63 -17.83 12.34
CA LEU A 26 1.93 -16.54 12.38
C LEU A 26 2.89 -15.38 12.61
N SER A 27 3.91 -15.56 13.45
CA SER A 27 4.96 -14.56 13.66
C SER A 27 5.88 -14.42 12.44
N ARG A 28 5.99 -15.43 11.58
CA ARG A 28 6.80 -15.44 10.35
C ARG A 28 6.02 -15.11 9.10
N ALA A 29 4.69 -15.05 9.17
CA ALA A 29 3.85 -14.64 8.06
C ALA A 29 4.27 -13.23 7.58
N PRO A 30 4.39 -13.00 6.27
CA PRO A 30 4.67 -11.67 5.74
C PRO A 30 3.53 -10.73 6.12
N GLY A 31 3.77 -9.84 7.07
CA GLY A 31 2.90 -8.72 7.41
C GLY A 31 3.61 -7.39 7.10
N PRO A 32 2.87 -6.28 6.92
CA PRO A 32 3.44 -4.97 6.57
C PRO A 32 4.48 -4.45 7.57
N GLY A 33 4.48 -4.93 8.82
CA GLY A 33 5.54 -4.66 9.81
C GLY A 33 6.95 -5.14 9.44
N ARG A 34 7.13 -5.79 8.27
CA ARG A 34 8.43 -6.19 7.71
C ARG A 34 8.71 -5.66 6.31
N ASP A 35 7.73 -5.04 5.64
CA ASP A 35 8.01 -4.45 4.33
C ASP A 35 8.62 -3.06 4.54
N PRO A 36 9.89 -2.82 4.17
CA PRO A 36 10.52 -1.51 4.36
C PRO A 36 9.84 -0.41 3.56
N ARG A 37 8.97 -0.74 2.59
CA ARG A 37 8.18 0.21 1.80
C ARG A 37 6.89 0.65 2.51
N ALA A 38 6.41 -0.09 3.50
CA ALA A 38 5.23 0.34 4.27
C ALA A 38 5.55 1.62 5.06
N TYR A 39 4.60 2.55 5.14
CA TYR A 39 4.77 3.70 6.03
C TYR A 39 4.88 3.22 7.49
N PRO A 40 5.78 3.80 8.30
CA PRO A 40 5.91 3.41 9.72
C PRO A 40 4.62 3.61 10.53
N ALA A 41 3.78 4.56 10.10
CA ALA A 41 2.48 4.82 10.71
C ALA A 41 1.42 3.77 10.34
N ASP A 42 1.66 2.94 9.33
CA ASP A 42 0.72 1.90 8.91
C ASP A 42 0.75 0.73 9.90
N ARG A 43 -0.36 0.57 10.62
CA ARG A 43 -0.60 -0.57 11.53
C ARG A 43 -1.41 -1.68 10.87
N GLY A 44 -1.59 -1.63 9.55
CA GLY A 44 -2.37 -2.61 8.79
C GLY A 44 -1.83 -4.04 8.91
N THR A 45 -2.63 -5.00 8.44
CA THR A 45 -2.24 -6.42 8.34
C THR A 45 -2.09 -6.88 6.89
N VAL A 46 -2.38 -5.99 5.93
CA VAL A 46 -2.43 -6.29 4.50
C VAL A 46 -1.05 -6.10 3.87
N THR A 47 -0.59 -7.09 3.10
CA THR A 47 0.65 -6.97 2.33
C THR A 47 0.48 -6.07 1.11
N LEU A 48 1.57 -5.49 0.60
CA LEU A 48 1.52 -4.71 -0.64
C LEU A 48 0.87 -5.48 -1.80
N ALA A 49 1.25 -6.74 -2.00
CA ALA A 49 0.70 -7.57 -3.08
C ALA A 49 -0.82 -7.78 -2.94
N ALA A 50 -1.31 -8.02 -1.72
CA ALA A 50 -2.75 -8.13 -1.46
C ALA A 50 -3.47 -6.79 -1.63
N ALA A 51 -2.83 -5.67 -1.29
CA ALA A 51 -3.41 -4.34 -1.48
C ALA A 51 -3.51 -3.97 -2.96
N LEU A 52 -2.43 -4.15 -3.73
CA LEU A 52 -2.40 -3.91 -5.17
C LEU A 52 -3.39 -4.82 -5.91
N GLY A 53 -3.46 -6.10 -5.54
CA GLY A 53 -4.40 -7.05 -6.14
C GLY A 53 -5.86 -6.66 -5.91
N ARG A 54 -6.22 -6.18 -4.71
CA ARG A 54 -7.58 -5.69 -4.42
C ARG A 54 -7.91 -4.40 -5.18
N ALA A 55 -6.94 -3.51 -5.33
CA ALA A 55 -7.11 -2.25 -6.06
C ALA A 55 -7.00 -2.41 -7.59
N HIS A 56 -6.75 -3.63 -8.09
CA HIS A 56 -6.45 -3.90 -9.51
C HIS A 56 -5.33 -3.01 -10.07
N LEU A 57 -4.34 -2.67 -9.23
CA LEU A 57 -3.23 -1.79 -9.58
C LEU A 57 -1.97 -2.57 -9.96
N SER A 58 -1.31 -2.11 -11.03
CA SER A 58 -0.03 -2.61 -11.50
C SER A 58 1.05 -1.54 -11.33
N ILE A 59 2.15 -1.89 -10.67
CA ILE A 59 3.31 -0.99 -10.48
C ILE A 59 4.43 -1.42 -11.44
N PRO A 60 4.89 -0.54 -12.34
CA PRO A 60 6.03 -0.86 -13.19
C PRO A 60 7.31 -0.99 -12.37
N ASP A 61 8.20 -1.89 -12.77
CA ASP A 61 9.43 -2.22 -12.03
C ASP A 61 10.31 -1.01 -11.72
N CYS A 62 10.34 -0.02 -12.62
CA CYS A 62 11.15 1.19 -12.42
C CYS A 62 10.62 2.14 -11.33
N LEU A 63 9.42 1.92 -10.79
CA LEU A 63 8.88 2.62 -9.63
C LEU A 63 8.99 1.80 -8.34
N ALA A 64 9.32 0.51 -8.42
CA ALA A 64 9.29 -0.40 -7.27
C ALA A 64 10.27 0.03 -6.15
N ALA A 65 11.41 0.59 -6.52
CA ALA A 65 12.42 1.09 -5.57
C ALA A 65 11.99 2.38 -4.85
N GLY A 66 11.19 3.23 -5.52
CA GLY A 66 10.69 4.51 -4.98
C GLY A 66 9.29 4.41 -4.37
N LEU A 67 8.76 3.21 -4.21
CA LEU A 67 7.41 2.96 -3.71
C LEU A 67 7.35 3.01 -2.18
N ARG A 68 6.37 3.76 -1.66
CA ARG A 68 5.87 3.63 -0.29
C ARG A 68 4.38 3.35 -0.31
N TYR A 69 3.87 2.62 0.67
CA TYR A 69 2.44 2.30 0.76
C TYR A 69 1.90 2.29 2.19
N ALA A 70 0.60 2.53 2.32
CA ALA A 70 -0.16 2.30 3.54
C ALA A 70 -1.56 1.80 3.22
N VAL A 71 -2.10 0.94 4.09
CA VAL A 71 -3.52 0.53 4.08
C VAL A 71 -4.14 0.88 5.43
N PRO A 72 -4.45 2.16 5.67
CA PRO A 72 -4.84 2.64 6.99
C PRO A 72 -6.23 2.13 7.39
N GLY A 73 -6.28 1.35 8.47
CA GLY A 73 -7.52 1.05 9.20
C GLY A 73 -8.57 0.24 8.42
N PRO A 74 -9.86 0.35 8.80
CA PRO A 74 -10.93 -0.53 8.29
C PRO A 74 -11.46 -0.14 6.90
N SER A 75 -11.09 1.03 6.35
CA SER A 75 -11.55 1.44 5.01
C SER A 75 -10.93 0.61 3.89
N HIS A 76 -9.80 -0.05 4.17
CA HIS A 76 -9.05 -0.86 3.19
C HIS A 76 -8.52 -0.12 1.96
N ASP A 77 -8.81 1.18 1.81
CA ASP A 77 -8.14 2.10 0.90
C ASP A 77 -6.63 1.91 0.89
N LEU A 78 -6.04 1.89 -0.30
CA LEU A 78 -4.61 1.84 -0.52
C LEU A 78 -4.08 3.25 -0.83
N TYR A 79 -3.13 3.70 -0.04
CA TYR A 79 -2.38 4.93 -0.27
C TYR A 79 -0.98 4.57 -0.77
N LEU A 80 -0.58 5.09 -1.93
CA LEU A 80 0.75 4.88 -2.50
C LEU A 80 1.45 6.21 -2.71
N MET A 81 2.76 6.23 -2.45
CA MET A 81 3.65 7.26 -2.97
C MET A 81 4.64 6.58 -3.90
N LEU A 82 4.74 7.06 -5.14
CA LEU A 82 5.67 6.57 -6.15
C LEU A 82 6.67 7.68 -6.47
N THR A 83 7.94 7.33 -6.63
CA THR A 83 8.99 8.25 -7.07
C THR A 83 9.78 7.57 -8.17
N GLY A 84 9.97 8.27 -9.30
CA GLY A 84 10.75 7.78 -10.43
C GLY A 84 10.80 8.81 -11.56
N SER A 85 11.36 8.45 -12.71
CA SER A 85 11.40 9.35 -13.87
C SER A 85 10.01 9.60 -14.47
N GLY A 86 9.84 10.72 -15.20
CA GLY A 86 8.60 11.02 -15.95
C GLY A 86 8.09 9.82 -16.78
N PRO A 87 8.92 9.20 -17.63
CA PRO A 87 8.52 8.03 -18.42
C PRO A 87 8.05 6.82 -17.59
N CYS A 88 8.51 6.69 -16.35
CA CYS A 88 8.08 5.61 -15.46
C CYS A 88 6.69 5.86 -14.87
N LEU A 89 6.37 7.12 -14.57
CA LEU A 89 5.03 7.50 -14.16
C LEU A 89 4.04 7.50 -15.32
N GLU A 90 4.45 7.95 -16.51
CA GLU A 90 3.64 7.81 -17.73
C GLU A 90 3.26 6.35 -17.97
N ARG A 91 4.23 5.43 -17.87
CA ARG A 91 3.95 4.00 -17.95
C ARG A 91 3.01 3.52 -16.85
N PHE A 92 3.09 4.05 -15.64
CA PHE A 92 2.14 3.72 -14.57
C PHE A 92 0.72 4.20 -14.90
N VAL A 93 0.57 5.42 -15.43
CA VAL A 93 -0.70 5.97 -15.90
C VAL A 93 -1.31 5.07 -16.98
N ASP A 94 -0.52 4.71 -17.99
CA ASP A 94 -0.96 3.86 -19.10
C ASP A 94 -1.35 2.45 -18.64
N LEU A 95 -0.52 1.80 -17.82
CA LEU A 95 -0.76 0.44 -17.32
C LEU A 95 -2.04 0.30 -16.50
N ASN A 96 -2.46 1.39 -15.85
CA ASN A 96 -3.64 1.42 -15.00
C ASN A 96 -4.81 2.16 -15.65
N ALA A 97 -4.71 2.49 -16.94
CA ALA A 97 -5.73 3.20 -17.71
C ALA A 97 -6.24 4.47 -17.02
N LEU A 98 -5.32 5.25 -16.45
CA LEU A 98 -5.68 6.52 -15.82
C LEU A 98 -5.81 7.62 -16.88
N THR A 99 -6.83 8.46 -16.73
CA THR A 99 -7.14 9.59 -17.59
C THR A 99 -6.61 10.86 -16.97
N ASP A 100 -5.99 11.72 -17.77
CA ASP A 100 -5.52 13.05 -17.37
C ASP A 100 -6.71 14.01 -17.23
N GLU A 101 -6.93 14.54 -16.02
CA GLU A 101 -7.96 15.55 -15.72
C GLU A 101 -7.41 16.99 -15.80
N GLY A 102 -6.11 17.13 -16.09
CA GLY A 102 -5.39 18.39 -16.14
C GLY A 102 -4.76 18.79 -14.81
N THR A 103 -4.26 20.03 -14.78
CA THR A 103 -3.70 20.62 -13.57
C THR A 103 -4.77 20.74 -12.49
N ALA A 104 -4.52 20.18 -11.32
CA ALA A 104 -5.40 20.25 -10.18
C ALA A 104 -5.51 21.70 -9.70
N SER A 105 -6.68 22.32 -9.86
CA SER A 105 -7.01 23.62 -9.26
C SER A 105 -7.45 23.51 -7.81
N GLU A 106 -7.82 22.30 -7.38
CA GLU A 106 -8.16 21.94 -6.01
C GLU A 106 -7.62 20.54 -5.73
N LEU A 107 -7.19 20.29 -4.48
CA LEU A 107 -6.76 18.96 -4.08
C LEU A 107 -7.99 18.08 -3.78
N PRO A 108 -8.01 16.82 -4.23
CA PRO A 108 -9.06 15.89 -3.86
C PRO A 108 -9.10 15.69 -2.34
N GLY A 109 -10.28 15.41 -1.79
CA GLY A 109 -10.48 15.35 -0.34
C GLY A 109 -9.54 14.39 0.41
N TRP A 110 -9.14 13.29 -0.23
CA TRP A 110 -8.17 12.35 0.37
C TRP A 110 -6.75 12.90 0.49
N ALA A 111 -6.38 13.87 -0.36
CA ALA A 111 -5.05 14.47 -0.36
C ALA A 111 -4.87 15.50 0.76
N THR A 112 -5.97 15.91 1.40
CA THR A 112 -6.02 16.90 2.48
C THR A 112 -6.70 16.36 3.73
N ASP A 113 -7.02 15.06 3.78
CA ASP A 113 -7.59 14.44 4.97
C ASP A 113 -6.51 14.13 6.02
N GLY A 114 -6.97 13.85 7.24
CA GLY A 114 -6.05 13.52 8.34
C GLY A 114 -5.24 12.23 8.14
N ARG A 115 -5.58 11.40 7.15
CA ARG A 115 -4.79 10.19 6.83
C ARG A 115 -3.58 10.56 6.00
N ALA A 116 -3.73 11.41 4.99
CA ALA A 116 -2.60 11.95 4.23
C ALA A 116 -1.60 12.64 5.16
N ASP A 117 -2.09 13.46 6.10
CA ASP A 117 -1.26 14.10 7.14
C ASP A 117 -0.53 13.07 8.02
N GLY A 118 -1.23 12.00 8.42
CA GLY A 118 -0.66 10.90 9.21
C GLY A 118 0.45 10.12 8.48
N LEU A 119 0.44 10.14 7.14
CA LEU A 119 1.52 9.60 6.30
C LEU A 119 2.64 10.62 6.06
N GLY A 120 2.49 11.85 6.55
CA GLY A 120 3.43 12.96 6.35
C GLY A 120 3.33 13.61 4.98
N TRP A 121 2.24 13.38 4.24
CA TRP A 121 2.03 14.02 2.95
C TRP A 121 1.70 15.49 3.16
N ARG A 122 2.50 16.37 2.57
CA ARG A 122 2.27 17.82 2.59
C ARG A 122 2.03 18.28 1.16
N LEU A 123 0.79 18.06 0.72
CA LEU A 123 0.33 18.41 -0.60
C LEU A 123 -0.21 19.83 -0.60
N ASP A 124 0.10 20.55 -1.67
CA ASP A 124 -0.27 21.95 -1.83
C ASP A 124 -0.54 22.17 -3.32
N VAL A 125 -1.72 22.73 -3.62
CA VAL A 125 -2.18 22.97 -4.99
C VAL A 125 -1.21 23.85 -5.77
N ASP A 126 -0.57 24.81 -5.09
CA ASP A 126 0.38 25.76 -5.69
C ASP A 126 1.65 25.08 -6.21
N ARG A 127 1.86 23.80 -5.88
CA ARG A 127 2.99 23.00 -6.36
C ARG A 127 2.80 22.43 -7.77
N GLY A 128 1.64 22.65 -8.39
CA GLY A 128 1.37 22.31 -9.79
C GLY A 128 1.22 20.81 -10.02
N PHE A 129 0.32 20.17 -9.29
CA PHE A 129 -0.02 18.76 -9.51
C PHE A 129 -0.92 18.60 -10.75
N THR A 130 -0.71 17.54 -11.51
CA THR A 130 -1.67 17.02 -12.49
C THR A 130 -2.47 15.90 -11.84
N LEU A 131 -3.80 15.95 -11.98
CA LEU A 131 -4.68 14.90 -11.47
C LEU A 131 -4.94 13.87 -12.56
N TYR A 132 -4.80 12.60 -12.21
CA TYR A 132 -5.21 11.46 -13.02
C TYR A 132 -6.27 10.66 -12.29
N THR A 133 -7.29 10.20 -13.00
CA THR A 133 -8.35 9.36 -12.44
C THR A 133 -8.59 8.12 -13.29
N GLY A 134 -9.01 7.02 -12.67
CA GLY A 134 -9.31 5.82 -13.43
C GLY A 134 -10.08 4.78 -12.62
N ARG A 135 -10.63 3.81 -13.34
CA ARG A 135 -11.38 2.69 -12.77
C ARG A 135 -10.86 1.38 -13.34
N PRO A 136 -9.76 0.83 -12.79
CA PRO A 136 -9.14 -0.39 -13.32
C PRO A 136 -10.04 -1.62 -13.19
N ALA A 137 -11.06 -1.58 -12.34
CA ALA A 137 -12.09 -2.60 -12.20
C ALA A 137 -13.44 -1.98 -11.77
N PRO A 138 -14.57 -2.70 -11.93
CA PRO A 138 -15.86 -2.25 -11.40
C PRO A 138 -15.76 -1.96 -9.90
N ASP A 139 -16.41 -0.88 -9.46
CA ASP A 139 -16.44 -0.42 -8.06
C ASP A 139 -15.08 -0.02 -7.46
N HIS A 140 -14.01 0.00 -8.26
CA HIS A 140 -12.69 0.45 -7.86
C HIS A 140 -12.34 1.77 -8.51
N GLU A 141 -11.91 2.73 -7.70
CA GLU A 141 -11.52 4.06 -8.16
C GLU A 141 -10.08 4.34 -7.74
N VAL A 142 -9.31 4.84 -8.70
CA VAL A 142 -7.93 5.26 -8.51
C VAL A 142 -7.84 6.74 -8.84
N GLN A 143 -7.27 7.50 -7.93
CA GLN A 143 -6.90 8.90 -8.15
C GLN A 143 -5.42 9.07 -7.87
N ALA A 144 -4.70 9.74 -8.77
CA ALA A 144 -3.27 9.99 -8.65
C ALA A 144 -2.95 11.47 -8.89
N LEU A 145 -2.29 12.10 -7.94
CA LEU A 145 -1.69 13.43 -8.10
C LEU A 145 -0.22 13.27 -8.47
N VAL A 146 0.15 13.71 -9.66
CA VAL A 146 1.51 13.62 -10.19
C VAL A 146 2.14 15.01 -10.28
N ARG A 147 3.39 15.12 -9.86
CA ARG A 147 4.17 16.35 -9.95
C ARG A 147 5.60 16.07 -10.35
N ALA A 148 6.15 16.89 -11.23
CA ALA A 148 7.59 16.94 -11.49
C ALA A 148 8.32 17.59 -10.29
N LEU A 149 9.42 17.00 -9.86
CA LEU A 149 10.29 17.61 -8.86
C LEU A 149 10.99 18.84 -9.45
N SER A 150 11.32 19.79 -8.58
CA SER A 150 11.86 21.11 -8.98
C SER A 150 13.21 21.05 -9.70
N ASP A 151 13.94 19.95 -9.55
CA ASP A 151 15.22 19.68 -10.23
C ASP A 151 15.05 18.93 -11.56
N GLY A 152 13.80 18.59 -11.94
CA GLY A 152 13.48 17.81 -13.13
C GLY A 152 13.97 16.36 -13.10
N SER A 153 14.55 15.90 -11.98
CA SER A 153 15.23 14.61 -11.89
C SER A 153 14.26 13.43 -11.76
N ALA A 154 13.11 13.69 -11.15
CA ALA A 154 12.07 12.71 -10.93
C ALA A 154 10.70 13.38 -10.89
N HIS A 155 9.68 12.55 -10.98
CA HIS A 155 8.31 12.89 -10.67
C HIS A 155 7.89 12.09 -9.44
N GLN A 156 6.98 12.68 -8.68
CA GLN A 156 6.37 12.07 -7.52
C GLN A 156 4.87 11.94 -7.76
N ALA A 157 4.32 10.75 -7.51
CA ALA A 157 2.90 10.50 -7.55
C ALA A 157 2.38 10.14 -6.16
N TYR A 158 1.25 10.72 -5.78
CA TYR A 158 0.47 10.35 -4.61
C TYR A 158 -0.82 9.73 -5.11
N VAL A 159 -1.10 8.49 -4.70
CA VAL A 159 -2.22 7.71 -5.23
C VAL A 159 -3.10 7.25 -4.09
N ARG A 160 -4.41 7.36 -4.26
CA ARG A 160 -5.41 6.64 -3.47
C ARG A 160 -6.16 5.68 -4.38
N ALA A 161 -6.32 4.45 -3.93
CA ALA A 161 -7.20 3.46 -4.54
C ALA A 161 -8.20 2.93 -3.52
N THR A 162 -9.46 2.84 -3.92
CA THR A 162 -10.58 2.32 -3.10
C THR A 162 -11.13 1.03 -3.67
#